data_AF-A0A960A3L7-F1
#
_entry.id   AF-A0A960A3L7-F1
#
_cell.length_a   1.000
_cell.length_b   1.000
_cell.length_c   1.000
_cell.angle_alpha   90.00
_cell.angle_beta   90.00
_cell.angle_gamma   90.00
#
_symmetry.space_group_name_H-M   'P 1'
#
loop_
_entity.id
_entity.type
_entity.pdbx_description
1 polymer ?
#
loop_
_entity_poly.entity_id
_entity_poly.type
_entity_poly.pdbx_seq_one_letter_code
_entity_poly.pdbx_strand_id
1 'polypeptide(L)' 'TGTGAAPIVAKIARSLGALTIGVVTRPFSFEGRRRATQADSGIESLREEVDTLI' A
#
# COMPACT_ATOMS: atom_id res chain seq x y z
N THR A 1 -1.83 6.49 -8.74
CA THR A 1 -0.45 5.97 -8.84
C THR A 1 -0.02 5.29 -7.57
N GLY A 2 0.00 5.97 -6.40
CA GLY A 2 0.44 5.38 -5.12
C GLY A 2 -0.19 4.01 -4.80
N THR A 3 -1.53 3.92 -4.80
CA THR A 3 -2.30 2.68 -4.53
C THR A 3 -1.86 1.46 -5.36
N GLY A 4 -1.52 1.65 -6.63
CA GLY A 4 -1.15 0.54 -7.54
C GLY A 4 0.35 0.32 -7.68
N ALA A 5 1.16 1.37 -7.52
CA ALA A 5 2.61 1.29 -7.68
C ALA A 5 3.33 0.88 -6.39
N ALA A 6 2.79 1.25 -5.22
CA ALA A 6 3.43 0.97 -3.93
C ALA A 6 3.69 -0.53 -3.70
N PRO A 7 2.75 -1.46 -3.99
CA PRO A 7 3.01 -2.90 -3.83
C PRO A 7 4.15 -3.39 -4.73
N ILE A 8 4.29 -2.85 -5.94
CA ILE A 8 5.36 -3.24 -6.87
C ILE A 8 6.73 -2.80 -6.34
N VAL A 9 6.83 -1.59 -5.82
CA VAL A 9 8.07 -1.08 -5.21
C VAL A 9 8.43 -1.88 -3.97
N ALA A 10 7.45 -2.17 -3.10
CA ALA A 10 7.63 -2.97 -1.90
C ALA A 10 8.13 -4.39 -2.23
N LYS A 11 7.48 -5.04 -3.21
CA LYS A 11 7.89 -6.36 -3.71
C LYS A 11 9.35 -6.38 -4.16
N ILE A 12 9.79 -5.36 -4.90
CA ILE A 12 11.16 -5.26 -5.38
C ILE A 12 12.12 -5.12 -4.20
N ALA A 13 11.84 -4.22 -3.25
CA ALA A 13 12.67 -4.04 -2.06
C ALA A 13 12.81 -5.34 -1.26
N ARG A 14 11.70 -6.04 -1.03
CA ARG A 14 11.67 -7.32 -0.32
C ARG A 14 12.42 -8.42 -1.08
N SER A 15 12.30 -8.47 -2.41
CA SER A 15 13.02 -9.43 -3.27
C SER A 15 14.54 -9.21 -3.25
N LEU A 16 14.99 -8.00 -2.92
CA LEU A 16 16.41 -7.67 -2.72
C LEU A 16 16.90 -7.96 -1.29
N GLY A 17 16.04 -8.51 -0.42
CA GLY A 17 16.37 -8.81 0.97
C GLY A 17 16.33 -7.61 1.91
N ALA A 18 15.74 -6.48 1.50
CA ALA A 18 15.58 -5.32 2.36
C ALA A 18 14.39 -5.49 3.33
N LEU A 19 14.58 -5.11 4.59
CA LEU A 19 13.47 -4.93 5.53
C LEU A 19 12.56 -3.82 5.00
N THR A 20 11.33 -4.17 4.66
CA THR A 20 10.41 -3.28 3.94
C THR A 20 9.25 -2.90 4.85
N ILE A 21 9.17 -1.62 5.22
CA ILE A 21 8.08 -1.06 6.03
C ILE A 21 7.28 -0.08 5.18
N GLY A 22 5.99 -0.38 4.97
CA GLY A 22 5.06 0.53 4.32
C GLY A 22 4.39 1.44 5.33
N VAL A 23 4.35 2.75 5.07
CA VAL A 23 3.57 3.72 5.85
C VAL A 23 2.63 4.46 4.90
N VAL A 24 1.33 4.27 5.09
CA VAL A 24 0.31 4.81 4.18
C VAL A 24 -0.83 5.46 4.93
N THR A 25 -1.51 6.42 4.29
CA THR A 25 -2.67 7.09 4.85
C THR A 25 -3.95 6.56 4.21
N ARG A 26 -5.01 6.39 5.02
CA ARG A 26 -6.36 6.22 4.49
C ARG A 26 -6.93 7.58 4.07
N PRO A 27 -7.68 7.65 2.96
CA PRO A 27 -8.32 8.88 2.54
C PRO A 27 -9.38 9.32 3.56
N PHE A 28 -9.65 10.61 3.62
CA PHE A 28 -10.73 11.15 4.45
C PHE A 28 -12.10 10.75 3.90
N SER A 29 -13.11 10.67 4.76
CA SER A 29 -14.48 10.30 4.36
C SER A 29 -15.09 11.23 3.31
N PHE A 30 -14.70 12.52 3.30
CA PHE A 30 -15.17 13.50 2.33
C PHE A 30 -14.57 13.34 0.91
N GLU A 31 -13.51 12.53 0.75
CA GLU A 31 -12.91 12.25 -0.56
C GLU A 31 -13.74 11.25 -1.40
N GLY A 32 -14.78 10.68 -0.80
CA GLY A 32 -15.79 9.86 -1.47
C GLY A 32 -15.49 8.36 -1.46
N ARG A 33 -16.57 7.57 -1.60
CA ARG A 33 -16.54 6.10 -1.48
C ARG A 33 -15.57 5.42 -2.44
N ARG A 34 -15.48 5.93 -3.69
CA ARG A 34 -14.57 5.37 -4.70
C ARG A 34 -13.11 5.42 -4.25
N ARG A 35 -12.68 6.53 -3.62
CA ARG A 35 -11.32 6.65 -3.08
C ARG A 35 -11.08 5.69 -1.92
N ALA A 36 -12.04 5.57 -1.01
CA ALA A 36 -11.96 4.63 0.11
C ALA A 36 -11.79 3.18 -0.38
N THR A 37 -12.66 2.72 -1.29
CA THR A 37 -12.57 1.36 -1.84
C THR A 37 -11.27 1.09 -2.60
N GLN A 38 -10.76 2.07 -3.35
CA GLN A 38 -9.46 1.94 -4.01
C GLN A 38 -8.32 1.85 -3.00
N ALA A 39 -8.34 2.68 -1.95
CA ALA A 39 -7.34 2.64 -0.89
C ALA A 39 -7.35 1.30 -0.15
N ASP A 40 -8.52 0.77 0.21
CA ASP A 40 -8.64 -0.53 0.89
C ASP A 40 -8.03 -1.66 0.05
N SER A 41 -8.34 -1.71 -1.25
CA SER A 41 -7.74 -2.69 -2.16
C SER A 41 -6.22 -2.54 -2.26
N GLY A 42 -5.70 -1.31 -2.31
CA GLY A 42 -4.25 -1.09 -2.37
C GLY A 42 -3.53 -1.41 -1.07
N ILE A 43 -4.16 -1.17 0.08
CA ILE A 43 -3.63 -1.53 1.40
C ILE A 43 -3.52 -3.05 1.51
N GLU A 44 -4.52 -3.79 1.04
CA GLU A 44 -4.49 -5.26 1.08
C GLU A 44 -3.38 -5.81 0.19
N SER A 45 -3.26 -5.33 -1.06
CA SER A 45 -2.16 -5.73 -1.94
C SER A 45 -0.79 -5.32 -1.40
N LEU A 46 -0.66 -4.17 -0.74
CA LEU A 46 0.60 -3.71 -0.17
C LEU A 46 1.02 -4.56 1.03
N ARG A 47 0.05 -5.02 1.85
CA ARG A 47 0.29 -5.85 3.03
C ARG A 47 0.99 -7.17 2.68
N GLU A 48 0.71 -7.74 1.51
CA GLU A 48 1.36 -8.97 1.03
C GLU A 48 2.84 -8.77 0.66
N GLU A 49 3.23 -7.52 0.38
CA GLU A 49 4.54 -7.18 -0.22
C GLU A 49 5.48 -6.44 0.75
N VAL A 50 5.05 -6.18 2.00
CA VAL A 50 5.86 -5.56 3.07
C VAL A 50 6.00 -6.46 4.29
N ASP A 51 7.04 -6.25 5.10
CA ASP A 51 7.21 -6.96 6.37
C ASP A 51 6.35 -6.34 7.49
N THR A 52 6.09 -5.03 7.40
CA THR A 52 5.20 -4.30 8.29
C THR A 52 4.48 -3.20 7.52
N LEU A 53 3.18 -3.04 7.80
CA LEU A 53 2.35 -1.99 7.22
C LEU A 53 1.73 -1.14 8.34
N ILE A 54 1.93 0.17 8.24
CA ILE A 54 1.37 1.21 9.11
C ILE A 54 0.36 2.02 8.30
#